data_AF-A0A8J4QDQ6-F1
#
_entry.id   AF-A0A8J4QDQ6-F1
#
_cell.length_a   1.000
_cell.length_b   1.000
_cell.length_c   1.000
_cell.angle_alpha   90.00
_cell.angle_beta   90.00
_cell.angle_gamma   90.00
#
_symmetry.space_group_name_H-M   'P 1'
#
loop_
_entity.id
_entity.type
_entity.pdbx_description
1 polymer ?
#
loop_
_entity_poly.entity_id
_entity_poly.type
_entity_poly.pdbx_seq_one_letter_code
_entity_poly.pdbx_strand_id
1 'polypeptide(L)'
;MGVSWACCSLFLFFAFFLTPFPILVTAQPAYGYLPVNSPISWTNGEFVDFEDSPTSWAHGNPTGNFSEPYARIILASSFTENEFANCGCGFFCNQTCNSSLFALFTFTSSDYESTLLGAEVPWSANPNNPVRKNATLKLTSKRGLVLQDADGTIAWSTNIGNKSVAGLLLTDTCNLKLLDENNATIWQSFDHPTDTLVLGQKLVPGQQLTSKGGLFSLSLTSEEGMVAYINSNPPLPYFSHFGGIFGNDVYIQFLNQSLAFFTNRSFKPEEKIEISSTSSMKYIRLESNGHLRAYDEGWSQSYDVLTQYIEGENCGYPTFCGNYSFCSNGDQCICPPPINGKSYFRHIDDRQPHLGCSLVTPLSCKDSKNHILLELKNITYFPFSNSVAYIDPDYQHMTSENCTHACLRNCSCKAAIYNSSSILGNCYLQSQIFSLKPNFEETESVFKLYIKLYHLHCFTNEIMPSIVVRNGVANEELIKPNGCLSIMCSGRHPDLPTDIMGLLEGWLVIVEA
;
A
#
# COMPACT_ATOMS: atom_id res chain seq x y z
N MET A 1 82.58 -29.47 34.75
CA MET A 1 81.23 -30.07 34.73
C MET A 1 80.51 -29.64 36.00
N GLY A 2 79.27 -29.14 35.93
CA GLY A 2 78.31 -29.22 37.04
C GLY A 2 77.99 -27.93 37.80
N VAL A 3 76.81 -27.39 37.45
CA VAL A 3 75.89 -26.45 38.14
C VAL A 3 75.58 -26.98 39.57
N SER A 4 75.29 -26.21 40.63
CA SER A 4 74.06 -25.43 40.82
C SER A 4 74.04 -24.70 42.17
N TRP A 5 73.67 -23.42 42.16
CA TRP A 5 73.13 -22.67 43.30
C TRP A 5 71.63 -22.44 43.02
N ALA A 6 70.78 -23.29 43.58
CA ALA A 6 69.34 -23.07 43.59
C ALA A 6 68.79 -23.71 44.86
N CYS A 7 68.41 -22.89 45.86
CA CYS A 7 67.37 -23.20 46.87
C CYS A 7 67.22 -22.11 47.96
N CYS A 8 67.28 -20.82 47.63
CA CYS A 8 66.96 -19.77 48.64
C CYS A 8 66.12 -18.59 48.15
N SER A 9 65.61 -18.57 46.91
CA SER A 9 64.91 -17.41 46.35
C SER A 9 63.47 -17.66 45.89
N LEU A 10 62.89 -18.84 46.13
CA LEU A 10 61.55 -19.18 45.61
C LEU A 10 60.40 -19.13 46.62
N PHE A 11 60.63 -18.69 47.86
CA PHE A 11 59.57 -18.56 48.88
C PHE A 11 59.12 -17.12 49.16
N LEU A 12 59.64 -16.12 48.44
CA LEU A 12 59.24 -14.70 48.61
C LEU A 12 58.39 -14.13 47.46
N PHE A 13 57.98 -14.95 46.50
CA PHE A 13 57.15 -14.52 45.36
C PHE A 13 55.72 -15.10 45.35
N PHE A 14 55.25 -15.67 46.47
CA PHE A 14 53.93 -16.30 46.54
C PHE A 14 52.95 -15.67 47.55
N ALA A 15 53.21 -14.45 48.03
CA ALA A 15 52.40 -13.82 49.07
C ALA A 15 52.01 -12.35 48.79
N PHE A 16 51.79 -11.97 47.51
CA PHE A 16 51.26 -10.63 47.18
C PHE A 16 50.14 -10.59 46.12
N PHE A 17 49.51 -11.72 45.80
CA PHE A 17 48.29 -11.77 44.96
C PHE A 17 47.12 -12.42 45.70
N LEU A 18 46.77 -11.89 46.87
CA LEU A 18 45.49 -12.16 47.55
C LEU A 18 44.94 -10.86 48.13
N THR A 19 44.69 -9.87 47.27
CA THR A 19 43.72 -8.82 47.55
C THR A 19 42.62 -8.94 46.51
N PRO A 20 41.36 -9.21 46.89
CA PRO A 20 40.26 -9.19 45.95
C PRO A 20 40.01 -7.71 45.60
N PHE A 21 40.63 -7.23 44.53
CA PHE A 21 40.13 -6.05 43.86
C PHE A 21 38.79 -6.43 43.25
N PRO A 22 37.67 -5.78 43.62
CA PRO A 22 36.46 -5.92 42.83
C PRO A 22 36.71 -5.11 41.56
N ILE A 23 37.35 -5.74 40.56
CA ILE A 23 37.26 -5.27 39.19
C ILE A 23 35.81 -5.58 38.81
N LEU A 24 34.92 -4.61 39.04
CA LEU A 24 33.68 -4.48 38.29
C LEU A 24 34.12 -4.30 36.83
N VAL A 25 34.34 -5.42 36.14
CA VAL A 25 34.24 -5.44 34.68
C VAL A 25 32.77 -5.18 34.42
N THR A 26 32.40 -3.91 34.33
CA THR A 26 31.18 -3.53 33.64
C THR A 26 31.40 -3.98 32.20
N ALA A 27 30.88 -5.16 31.86
CA ALA A 27 30.79 -5.56 30.46
C ALA A 27 30.14 -4.39 29.73
N GLN A 28 30.82 -3.82 28.73
CA GLN A 28 30.16 -2.89 27.82
C GLN A 28 28.89 -3.60 27.33
N PRO A 29 27.72 -2.95 27.37
CA PRO A 29 26.53 -3.55 26.81
C PRO A 29 26.84 -3.97 25.37
N ALA A 30 26.44 -5.18 25.00
CA ALA A 30 26.61 -5.67 23.64
C ALA A 30 26.04 -4.64 22.66
N TYR A 31 26.67 -4.49 21.48
CA TYR A 31 26.13 -3.65 20.41
C TYR A 31 24.66 -4.00 20.19
N GLY A 32 23.80 -2.97 20.13
CA GLY A 32 22.36 -3.15 19.99
C GLY A 32 21.59 -3.43 21.29
N TYR A 33 22.21 -3.35 22.48
CA TYR A 33 21.50 -3.48 23.76
C TYR A 33 21.60 -2.21 24.61
N LEU A 34 20.46 -1.74 25.15
CA LEU A 34 20.40 -0.65 26.12
C LEU A 34 19.63 -1.06 27.39
N PRO A 35 20.25 -1.06 28.58
CA PRO A 35 19.56 -1.30 29.84
C PRO A 35 18.69 -0.10 30.25
N VAL A 36 17.53 -0.37 30.83
CA VAL A 36 16.57 0.65 31.28
C VAL A 36 16.65 0.82 32.79
N ASN A 37 17.66 1.58 33.24
CA ASN A 37 17.83 1.91 34.67
C ASN A 37 17.15 3.24 35.06
N SER A 38 16.88 4.11 34.07
CA SER A 38 16.20 5.40 34.23
C SER A 38 15.50 5.79 32.91
N PRO A 39 14.55 6.75 32.91
CA PRO A 39 13.94 7.24 31.68
C PRO A 39 14.98 7.82 30.73
N ILE A 40 14.99 7.35 29.47
CA ILE A 40 15.89 7.84 28.42
C ILE A 40 15.05 8.59 27.39
N SER A 41 15.59 9.69 26.85
CA SER A 41 14.89 10.52 25.86
C SER A 41 15.83 10.94 24.75
N TRP A 42 15.37 10.84 23.50
CA TRP A 42 16.08 11.27 22.30
C TRP A 42 15.23 12.27 21.50
N THR A 43 15.81 13.39 21.08
CA THR A 43 15.13 14.42 20.27
C THR A 43 15.61 14.41 18.82
N ASN A 44 14.75 14.56 17.80
CA ASN A 44 15.19 14.69 16.39
C ASN A 44 15.71 16.10 16.02
N GLY A 45 16.12 16.92 16.99
CA GLY A 45 16.48 18.33 16.84
C GLY A 45 17.81 18.59 16.09
N GLU A 46 18.16 19.87 15.98
CA GLU A 46 19.29 20.34 15.14
C GLU A 46 20.67 19.91 15.70
N PHE A 47 21.53 19.60 14.74
CA PHE A 47 22.82 18.92 14.80
C PHE A 47 23.74 19.41 15.93
N VAL A 48 24.10 18.51 16.84
CA VAL A 48 25.23 18.71 17.76
C VAL A 48 26.36 17.82 17.26
N ASP A 49 27.54 18.43 17.10
CA ASP A 49 28.75 17.75 16.67
C ASP A 49 29.08 16.53 17.54
N PHE A 50 29.81 15.61 16.92
CA PHE A 50 30.13 14.22 17.23
C PHE A 50 30.59 13.85 18.67
N GLU A 51 30.69 14.78 19.62
CA GLU A 51 31.41 14.55 20.89
C GLU A 51 30.54 14.40 22.15
N ASP A 52 29.26 14.78 22.15
CA ASP A 52 28.49 14.93 23.41
C ASP A 52 27.45 13.83 23.73
N SER A 53 27.28 12.79 22.90
CA SER A 53 26.36 11.68 23.22
C SER A 53 26.86 10.31 22.73
N PRO A 54 27.41 9.46 23.62
CA PRO A 54 27.85 8.11 23.27
C PRO A 54 26.69 7.14 22.90
N THR A 55 25.44 7.61 22.93
CA THR A 55 24.24 6.80 22.64
C THR A 55 23.46 7.22 21.40
N SER A 56 24.00 8.15 20.58
CA SER A 56 23.34 8.52 19.33
C SER A 56 24.32 9.06 18.29
N TRP A 57 24.28 8.50 17.07
CA TRP A 57 25.07 8.96 15.93
C TRP A 57 24.15 9.58 14.86
N ALA A 58 24.63 10.63 14.19
CA ALA A 58 23.93 11.36 13.14
C ALA A 58 24.62 11.08 11.81
N HIS A 59 23.89 10.63 10.77
CA HIS A 59 24.46 10.30 9.47
C HIS A 59 23.70 10.98 8.33
N GLY A 60 24.47 11.69 7.50
CA GLY A 60 24.08 12.32 6.24
C GLY A 60 25.12 13.39 5.86
N ASN A 61 25.11 13.83 4.60
CA ASN A 61 26.17 14.65 4.04
C ASN A 61 26.41 15.96 4.84
N PRO A 62 27.59 16.17 5.46
CA PRO A 62 27.90 17.36 6.25
C PRO A 62 28.00 18.65 5.40
N THR A 63 27.99 18.54 4.07
CA THR A 63 28.15 19.68 3.15
C THR A 63 26.85 20.41 2.80
N GLY A 64 25.70 20.01 3.35
CA GLY A 64 24.43 20.73 3.18
C GLY A 64 23.76 20.53 1.81
N ASN A 65 24.18 19.55 1.01
CA ASN A 65 23.40 19.12 -0.16
C ASN A 65 22.27 18.18 0.29
N PHE A 66 21.07 18.74 0.43
CA PHE A 66 19.82 18.10 0.92
C PHE A 66 19.20 17.04 -0.02
N SER A 67 19.99 16.35 -0.84
CA SER A 67 19.48 15.32 -1.76
C SER A 67 19.54 13.89 -1.22
N GLU A 68 20.21 13.67 -0.09
CA GLU A 68 20.40 12.34 0.50
C GLU A 68 19.54 12.11 1.75
N PRO A 69 19.13 10.85 2.03
CA PRO A 69 18.44 10.51 3.26
C PRO A 69 19.35 10.75 4.48
N TYR A 70 18.74 11.17 5.59
CA TYR A 70 19.41 11.43 6.84
C TYR A 70 18.79 10.60 7.97
N ALA A 71 19.63 10.08 8.85
CA ALA A 71 19.18 9.38 10.04
C ALA A 71 19.92 9.85 11.29
N ARG A 72 19.19 9.96 12.40
CA ARG A 72 19.74 9.98 13.76
C ARG A 72 19.51 8.62 14.39
N ILE A 73 20.56 7.87 14.55
CA ILE A 73 20.51 6.49 15.03
C ILE A 73 20.67 6.44 16.54
N ILE A 74 19.86 5.60 17.15
CA ILE A 74 19.72 5.40 18.59
C ILE A 74 20.33 4.04 18.99
N LEU A 75 20.04 2.98 18.24
CA LEU A 75 20.74 1.69 18.34
C LEU A 75 21.16 1.20 16.96
N ALA A 76 22.26 0.44 16.92
CA ALA A 76 22.77 -0.26 15.75
C ALA A 76 22.98 -1.75 16.08
N SER A 77 22.78 -2.64 15.11
CA SER A 77 23.21 -4.04 15.21
C SER A 77 24.74 -4.15 15.22
N SER A 78 25.28 -5.31 15.61
CA SER A 78 26.73 -5.51 15.69
C SER A 78 27.41 -5.34 14.33
N PHE A 79 28.50 -4.59 14.28
CA PHE A 79 29.37 -4.51 13.10
C PHE A 79 30.11 -5.84 12.95
N THR A 80 29.94 -6.54 11.84
CA THR A 80 30.88 -7.58 11.44
C THR A 80 31.74 -7.02 10.31
N GLU A 81 33.06 -7.22 10.38
CA GLU A 81 34.04 -6.67 9.43
C GLU A 81 33.83 -7.10 7.96
N ASN A 82 32.80 -7.91 7.66
CA ASN A 82 32.54 -8.48 6.33
C ASN A 82 31.07 -8.36 5.85
N GLU A 83 30.16 -7.70 6.57
CA GLU A 83 28.78 -7.50 6.09
C GLU A 83 28.52 -6.03 5.71
N PHE A 84 28.14 -5.83 4.44
CA PHE A 84 27.90 -4.50 3.87
C PHE A 84 26.59 -3.86 4.35
N ALA A 85 25.69 -4.58 5.04
CA ALA A 85 24.39 -4.06 5.47
C ALA A 85 24.18 -4.26 6.97
N ASN A 86 24.27 -3.16 7.73
CA ASN A 86 23.92 -3.11 9.15
C ASN A 86 22.51 -2.52 9.32
N CYS A 87 21.87 -2.83 10.45
CA CYS A 87 20.57 -2.28 10.79
C CYS A 87 20.65 -1.29 11.95
N GLY A 88 19.99 -0.16 11.79
CA GLY A 88 19.86 0.88 12.79
C GLY A 88 18.40 1.13 13.14
N CYS A 89 18.16 1.62 14.35
CA CYS A 89 16.87 2.18 14.74
C CYS A 89 17.03 3.63 15.20
N GLY A 90 16.11 4.51 14.82
CA GLY A 90 16.26 5.93 15.10
C GLY A 90 15.29 6.81 14.34
N PHE A 91 15.58 8.11 14.31
CA PHE A 91 14.82 9.06 13.51
C PHE A 91 15.36 9.08 12.08
N PHE A 92 14.49 8.82 11.11
CA PHE A 92 14.82 8.81 9.68
C PHE A 92 14.03 9.90 8.96
N CYS A 93 14.68 10.65 8.07
CA CYS A 93 14.03 11.65 7.23
C CYS A 93 14.66 11.73 5.84
N ASN A 94 13.87 12.16 4.87
CA ASN A 94 14.32 12.36 3.49
C ASN A 94 14.40 13.85 3.17
N GLN A 95 15.39 14.24 2.36
CA GLN A 95 15.60 15.58 1.80
C GLN A 95 15.74 16.71 2.84
N THR A 96 14.61 17.29 3.27
CA THR A 96 14.56 18.55 4.04
C THR A 96 14.44 18.33 5.54
N CYS A 97 14.16 17.10 5.99
CA CYS A 97 14.00 16.74 7.41
C CYS A 97 13.03 17.62 8.21
N ASN A 98 12.05 18.23 7.53
CA ASN A 98 10.94 18.93 8.18
C ASN A 98 10.00 17.97 8.93
N SER A 99 9.99 16.70 8.52
CA SER A 99 9.33 15.61 9.21
C SER A 99 10.24 14.38 9.28
N SER A 100 10.04 13.55 10.30
CA SER A 100 10.81 12.34 10.54
C SER A 100 9.91 11.17 10.93
N LEU A 101 10.35 9.97 10.59
CA LEU A 101 9.81 8.71 11.09
C LEU A 101 10.72 8.22 12.21
N PHE A 102 10.14 7.57 13.23
CA PHE A 102 10.90 6.62 14.01
C PHE A 102 10.89 5.28 13.27
N ALA A 103 12.06 4.83 12.85
CA ALA A 103 12.21 3.80 11.84
C ALA A 103 13.33 2.82 12.19
N LEU A 104 13.19 1.62 11.64
CA LEU A 104 14.30 0.70 11.41
C LEU A 104 14.75 0.91 9.97
N PHE A 105 16.05 1.04 9.76
CA PHE A 105 16.63 1.25 8.44
C PHE A 105 17.94 0.50 8.32
N THR A 106 18.30 0.22 7.07
CA THR A 106 19.58 -0.38 6.72
C THR A 106 20.57 0.71 6.34
N PHE A 107 21.85 0.44 6.59
CA PHE A 107 22.93 1.35 6.22
C PHE A 107 24.21 0.57 5.93
N THR A 108 25.07 1.14 5.10
CA THR A 108 26.37 0.56 4.79
C THR A 108 27.46 1.32 5.56
N SER A 109 28.38 0.58 6.16
CA SER A 109 29.52 1.16 6.90
C SER A 109 30.81 0.65 6.27
N SER A 110 31.70 1.57 5.90
CA SER A 110 33.08 1.23 5.52
C SER A 110 34.06 1.79 6.57
N ASP A 111 35.26 1.23 6.65
CA ASP A 111 36.28 1.57 7.67
C ASP A 111 36.71 3.05 7.70
N TYR A 112 36.33 3.84 6.70
CA TYR A 112 36.67 5.26 6.60
C TYR A 112 35.45 6.19 6.48
N GLU A 113 34.29 5.69 6.02
CA GLU A 113 33.02 6.44 5.95
C GLU A 113 31.82 5.49 6.05
N SER A 114 30.84 5.84 6.88
CA SER A 114 29.52 5.21 6.92
C SER A 114 28.53 6.06 6.14
N THR A 115 27.85 5.47 5.15
CA THR A 115 26.95 6.20 4.25
C THR A 115 25.54 5.61 4.28
N LEU A 116 24.52 6.46 4.25
CA LEU A 116 23.13 6.06 4.06
C LEU A 116 22.75 5.93 2.57
N LEU A 117 23.75 5.79 1.69
CA LEU A 117 23.51 5.63 0.26
C LEU A 117 22.71 4.33 0.04
N GLY A 118 21.45 4.48 -0.40
CA GLY A 118 20.52 3.37 -0.57
C GLY A 118 19.88 2.85 0.72
N ALA A 119 19.85 3.64 1.81
CA ALA A 119 19.19 3.24 3.05
C ALA A 119 17.69 2.96 2.83
N GLU A 120 17.27 1.74 3.16
CA GLU A 120 15.89 1.31 3.06
C GLU A 120 15.24 1.26 4.43
N VAL A 121 13.95 1.60 4.48
CA VAL A 121 13.14 1.60 5.71
C VAL A 121 12.18 0.40 5.65
N PRO A 122 12.57 -0.78 6.15
CA PRO A 122 11.67 -1.94 6.22
C PRO A 122 10.57 -1.80 7.28
N TRP A 123 10.71 -0.87 8.23
CA TRP A 123 9.71 -0.68 9.27
C TRP A 123 9.74 0.74 9.83
N SER A 124 8.56 1.28 10.10
CA SER A 124 8.43 2.54 10.85
C SER A 124 7.24 2.49 11.81
N ALA A 125 7.38 3.18 12.93
CA ALA A 125 6.35 3.30 13.94
C ALA A 125 5.18 4.20 13.50
N ASN A 126 5.48 5.23 12.72
CA ASN A 126 4.55 6.32 12.42
C ASN A 126 4.48 6.69 10.92
N PRO A 127 4.30 5.72 10.00
CA PRO A 127 4.33 5.98 8.55
C PRO A 127 3.29 7.01 8.10
N ASN A 128 2.11 7.02 8.73
CA ASN A 128 1.00 7.93 8.42
C ASN A 128 0.97 9.19 9.29
N ASN A 129 1.85 9.28 10.29
CA ASN A 129 1.92 10.42 11.20
C ASN A 129 3.39 10.85 11.44
N PRO A 130 4.12 11.31 10.41
CA PRO A 130 5.48 11.80 10.56
C PRO A 130 5.56 12.95 11.58
N VAL A 131 6.55 12.92 12.46
CA VAL A 131 6.72 13.93 13.51
C VAL A 131 7.59 15.10 13.03
N ARG A 132 7.36 16.31 13.57
CA ARG A 132 8.11 17.52 13.24
C ARG A 132 9.48 17.54 13.93
N LYS A 133 10.32 18.50 13.56
CA LYS A 133 11.56 18.82 14.27
C LYS A 133 11.27 19.13 15.75
N ASN A 134 12.18 18.69 16.63
CA ASN A 134 12.07 18.71 18.09
C ASN A 134 11.08 17.70 18.71
N ALA A 135 10.63 16.71 17.94
CA ALA A 135 9.95 15.54 18.47
C ALA A 135 10.89 14.69 19.34
N THR A 136 10.31 13.99 20.32
CA THR A 136 11.04 13.19 21.30
C THR A 136 10.59 11.73 21.30
N LEU A 137 11.55 10.82 21.33
CA LEU A 137 11.33 9.40 21.63
C LEU A 137 11.77 9.16 23.07
N LYS A 138 10.84 8.68 23.90
CA LYS A 138 11.10 8.39 25.32
C LYS A 138 10.99 6.90 25.56
N LEU A 139 12.01 6.33 26.21
CA LEU A 139 11.99 4.97 26.73
C LEU A 139 11.79 5.03 28.24
N THR A 140 10.74 4.39 28.73
CA THR A 140 10.46 4.29 30.18
C THR A 140 10.11 2.85 30.55
N SER A 141 10.44 2.46 31.78
CA SER A 141 10.11 1.11 32.28
C SER A 141 8.59 0.83 32.23
N LYS A 142 7.75 1.83 32.49
CA LYS A 142 6.28 1.65 32.56
C LYS A 142 5.53 1.78 31.24
N ARG A 143 6.07 2.54 30.26
CA ARG A 143 5.36 2.82 28.99
C ARG A 143 6.05 2.24 27.77
N GLY A 144 7.25 1.71 27.91
CA GLY A 144 8.09 1.33 26.78
C GLY A 144 8.50 2.55 25.97
N LEU A 145 8.44 2.44 24.64
CA LEU A 145 8.76 3.53 23.73
C LEU A 145 7.51 4.40 23.50
N VAL A 146 7.68 5.71 23.65
CA VAL A 146 6.65 6.72 23.39
C VAL A 146 7.26 7.78 22.49
N LEU A 147 6.72 7.92 21.29
CA LEU A 147 7.06 8.97 20.34
C LEU A 147 6.09 10.14 20.52
N GLN A 148 6.63 11.30 20.86
CA GLN A 148 5.88 12.55 21.03
C GLN A 148 6.35 13.56 19.99
N ASP A 149 5.40 14.20 19.29
CA ASP A 149 5.68 15.30 18.39
C ASP A 149 6.09 16.56 19.19
N ALA A 150 6.55 17.60 18.48
CA ALA A 150 7.10 18.83 19.06
C ALA A 150 6.11 19.59 19.96
N ASP A 151 4.81 19.43 19.76
CA ASP A 151 3.75 20.01 20.60
C ASP A 151 3.34 19.11 21.78
N GLY A 152 4.01 17.96 21.96
CA GLY A 152 3.73 16.99 23.00
C GLY A 152 2.64 15.98 22.66
N THR A 153 2.01 16.06 21.48
CA THR A 153 1.06 15.05 21.02
C THR A 153 1.75 13.70 20.86
N ILE A 154 1.10 12.62 21.31
CA ILE A 154 1.66 11.27 21.16
C ILE A 154 1.40 10.82 19.73
N ALA A 155 2.46 10.72 18.94
CA ALA A 155 2.36 10.22 17.57
C ALA A 155 2.29 8.69 17.52
N TRP A 156 2.98 8.01 18.44
CA TRP A 156 2.99 6.55 18.55
C TRP A 156 3.50 6.04 19.91
N SER A 157 3.10 4.84 20.34
CA SER A 157 3.70 4.15 21.49
C SER A 157 3.55 2.63 21.40
N THR A 158 4.45 1.89 22.06
CA THR A 158 4.43 0.40 22.06
C THR A 158 3.29 -0.22 22.88
N ASN A 159 2.66 0.55 23.76
CA ASN A 159 1.48 0.14 24.54
C ASN A 159 1.66 -1.20 25.28
N ILE A 160 2.70 -1.32 26.10
CA ILE A 160 3.09 -2.56 26.80
C ILE A 160 2.15 -2.99 27.95
N GLY A 161 1.02 -2.32 28.16
CA GLY A 161 0.08 -2.61 29.25
C GLY A 161 0.70 -2.47 30.64
N ASN A 162 0.52 -3.48 31.50
CA ASN A 162 1.04 -3.52 32.88
C ASN A 162 2.45 -4.15 32.98
N LYS A 163 3.13 -4.38 31.84
CA LYS A 163 4.49 -4.96 31.82
C LYS A 163 5.53 -3.88 32.13
N SER A 164 6.72 -4.30 32.55
CA SER A 164 7.85 -3.40 32.82
C SER A 164 9.00 -3.70 31.86
N VAL A 165 9.59 -2.66 31.27
CA VAL A 165 10.80 -2.76 30.43
C VAL A 165 12.04 -2.67 31.31
N ALA A 166 12.95 -3.63 31.13
CA ALA A 166 14.30 -3.63 31.69
C ALA A 166 15.39 -3.44 30.61
N GLY A 167 15.09 -3.73 29.33
CA GLY A 167 16.05 -3.56 28.24
C GLY A 167 15.40 -3.26 26.88
N LEU A 168 16.14 -2.55 26.03
CA LEU A 168 15.86 -2.37 24.61
C LEU A 168 16.94 -3.10 23.81
N LEU A 169 16.54 -3.98 22.90
CA LEU A 169 17.44 -4.80 22.10
C LEU A 169 17.12 -4.64 20.61
N LEU A 170 18.11 -4.32 19.78
CA LEU A 170 18.05 -4.43 18.33
C LEU A 170 18.86 -5.66 17.92
N THR A 171 18.20 -6.64 17.29
CA THR A 171 18.86 -7.85 16.80
C THR A 171 19.57 -7.59 15.46
N ASP A 172 20.48 -8.49 15.09
CA ASP A 172 21.16 -8.45 13.78
C ASP A 172 20.20 -8.65 12.60
N THR A 173 19.05 -9.31 12.83
CA THR A 173 17.93 -9.39 11.87
C THR A 173 17.02 -8.15 11.90
N CYS A 174 17.46 -7.04 12.48
CA CYS A 174 16.73 -5.77 12.52
C CYS A 174 15.39 -5.84 13.28
N ASN A 175 15.28 -6.73 14.28
CA ASN A 175 14.10 -6.81 15.13
C ASN A 175 14.34 -5.99 16.40
N LEU A 176 13.51 -4.96 16.62
CA LEU A 176 13.57 -4.12 17.80
C LEU A 176 12.68 -4.71 18.89
N LYS A 177 13.25 -5.01 20.05
CA LYS A 177 12.58 -5.71 21.16
C LYS A 177 12.65 -4.92 22.44
N LEU A 178 11.54 -4.91 23.18
CA LEU A 178 11.52 -4.55 24.59
C LEU A 178 11.57 -5.82 25.42
N LEU A 179 12.47 -5.86 26.40
CA LEU A 179 12.70 -7.00 27.28
C LEU A 179 12.32 -6.66 28.72
N ASP A 180 11.80 -7.63 29.46
CA ASP A 180 11.61 -7.53 30.91
C ASP A 180 12.88 -7.93 31.70
N GLU A 181 12.80 -7.92 33.03
CA GLU A 181 13.92 -8.27 33.93
C GLU A 181 14.39 -9.72 33.78
N ASN A 182 13.56 -10.61 33.23
CA ASN A 182 13.89 -12.00 32.94
C ASN A 182 14.39 -12.21 31.49
N ASN A 183 14.68 -11.11 30.77
CA ASN A 183 14.99 -11.09 29.33
C ASN A 183 13.87 -11.67 28.43
N ALA A 184 12.62 -11.75 28.92
CA ALA A 184 11.51 -12.15 28.09
C ALA A 184 11.08 -10.99 27.18
N THR A 185 10.79 -11.31 25.91
CA THR A 185 10.30 -10.31 24.95
C THR A 185 8.87 -9.93 25.29
N ILE A 186 8.65 -8.66 25.60
CA ILE A 186 7.33 -8.13 25.97
C ILE A 186 6.66 -7.34 24.85
N TRP A 187 7.46 -6.87 23.88
CA TRP A 187 7.06 -6.22 22.64
C TRP A 187 8.17 -6.38 21.60
N GLN A 188 7.83 -6.51 20.31
CA GLN A 188 8.82 -6.52 19.22
C GLN A 188 8.27 -5.90 17.93
N SER A 189 9.14 -5.30 17.11
CA SER A 189 8.74 -4.67 15.84
C SER A 189 8.17 -5.66 14.83
N PHE A 190 8.67 -6.90 14.84
CA PHE A 190 8.23 -7.94 13.91
C PHE A 190 6.74 -8.31 14.04
N ASP A 191 6.12 -8.06 15.20
CA ASP A 191 4.68 -8.30 15.43
C ASP A 191 3.79 -7.17 14.87
N HIS A 192 4.41 -6.12 14.32
CA HIS A 192 3.74 -4.94 13.77
C HIS A 192 4.23 -4.66 12.34
N PRO A 193 3.92 -5.52 11.36
CA PRO A 193 4.34 -5.31 9.98
C PRO A 193 3.77 -4.00 9.40
N THR A 194 4.46 -3.46 8.38
CA THR A 194 4.05 -2.24 7.68
C THR A 194 3.73 -2.55 6.22
N ASP A 195 4.55 -2.12 5.25
CA ASP A 195 4.44 -2.53 3.84
C ASP A 195 5.40 -3.68 3.50
N THR A 196 6.32 -4.01 4.41
CA THR A 196 7.48 -4.86 4.16
C THR A 196 7.49 -6.07 5.10
N LEU A 197 7.90 -7.23 4.57
CA LEU A 197 8.22 -8.43 5.34
C LEU A 197 9.71 -8.76 5.15
N VAL A 198 10.46 -8.78 6.26
CA VAL A 198 11.90 -9.07 6.26
C VAL A 198 12.21 -10.53 6.61
N LEU A 199 13.47 -10.95 6.41
CA LEU A 199 13.92 -12.28 6.79
C LEU A 199 13.66 -12.57 8.26
N GLY A 200 13.08 -13.73 8.54
CA GLY A 200 12.78 -14.16 9.91
C GLY A 200 11.46 -13.61 10.47
N GLN A 201 10.89 -12.56 9.88
CA GLN A 201 9.60 -12.02 10.29
C GLN A 201 8.46 -12.95 9.87
N LYS A 202 7.47 -13.11 10.74
CA LYS A 202 6.28 -13.92 10.49
C LYS A 202 5.08 -13.02 10.27
N LEU A 203 4.29 -13.31 9.25
CA LEU A 203 2.96 -12.75 9.07
C LEU A 203 1.94 -13.80 9.53
N VAL A 204 1.18 -13.51 10.57
CA VAL A 204 0.17 -14.43 11.15
C VAL A 204 -1.26 -13.98 10.81
N PRO A 205 -2.28 -14.85 10.96
CA PRO A 205 -3.67 -14.50 10.73
C PRO A 205 -4.10 -13.22 11.47
N GLY A 206 -4.77 -12.32 10.75
CA GLY A 206 -5.20 -11.01 11.28
C GLY A 206 -4.16 -9.90 11.16
N GLN A 207 -2.93 -10.21 10.73
CA GLN A 207 -1.96 -9.20 10.30
C GLN A 207 -2.03 -8.96 8.80
N GLN A 208 -1.58 -7.79 8.37
CA GLN A 208 -1.49 -7.42 6.96
C GLN A 208 -0.26 -6.56 6.67
N LEU A 209 0.23 -6.66 5.44
CA LEU A 209 1.05 -5.64 4.82
C LEU A 209 0.11 -4.58 4.22
N THR A 210 0.45 -3.30 4.34
CA THR A 210 -0.32 -2.19 3.76
C THR A 210 0.62 -1.31 2.95
N SER A 211 0.35 -1.16 1.66
CA SER A 211 1.22 -0.40 0.78
C SER A 211 1.30 1.08 1.16
N LYS A 212 2.35 1.76 0.71
CA LYS A 212 2.47 3.21 0.86
C LYS A 212 1.26 3.92 0.27
N GLY A 213 0.61 4.77 1.07
CA GLY A 213 -0.64 5.44 0.71
C GLY A 213 -1.92 4.63 1.00
N GLY A 214 -1.78 3.36 1.40
CA GLY A 214 -2.87 2.54 1.92
C GLY A 214 -3.83 1.98 0.89
N LEU A 215 -3.55 2.12 -0.40
CA LEU A 215 -4.47 1.66 -1.47
C LEU A 215 -4.52 0.14 -1.59
N PHE A 216 -3.46 -0.57 -1.21
CA PHE A 216 -3.39 -2.03 -1.28
C PHE A 216 -3.02 -2.63 0.07
N SER A 217 -3.53 -3.83 0.32
CA SER A 217 -3.10 -4.64 1.47
C SER A 217 -2.98 -6.10 1.11
N LEU A 218 -2.07 -6.79 1.78
CA LEU A 218 -1.91 -8.24 1.70
C LEU A 218 -2.05 -8.81 3.10
N SER A 219 -3.08 -9.62 3.33
CA SER A 219 -3.39 -10.19 4.62
C SER A 219 -3.33 -11.71 4.59
N LEU A 220 -3.01 -12.30 5.74
CA LEU A 220 -3.24 -13.71 5.98
C LEU A 220 -4.54 -13.87 6.77
N THR A 221 -5.47 -14.65 6.25
CA THR A 221 -6.72 -15.01 6.95
C THR A 221 -6.74 -16.50 7.23
N SER A 222 -7.44 -16.89 8.31
CA SER A 222 -7.58 -18.31 8.68
C SER A 222 -8.48 -19.10 7.73
N GLU A 223 -9.30 -18.41 6.94
CA GLU A 223 -10.33 -19.00 6.07
C GLU A 223 -9.93 -18.99 4.60
N GLU A 224 -9.30 -17.91 4.10
CA GLU A 224 -9.02 -17.71 2.68
C GLU A 224 -7.51 -17.80 2.35
N GLY A 225 -6.65 -17.97 3.36
CA GLY A 225 -5.20 -18.02 3.18
C GLY A 225 -4.60 -16.63 2.95
N MET A 226 -3.65 -16.54 2.03
CA MET A 226 -3.02 -15.26 1.68
C MET A 226 -3.85 -14.55 0.63
N VAL A 227 -4.35 -13.36 0.94
CA VAL A 227 -5.20 -12.59 0.04
C VAL A 227 -4.67 -11.17 -0.09
N ALA A 228 -4.61 -10.67 -1.32
CA ALA A 228 -4.28 -9.28 -1.60
C ALA A 228 -5.53 -8.52 -2.07
N TYR A 229 -5.73 -7.34 -1.50
CA TYR A 229 -6.89 -6.48 -1.71
C TYR A 229 -6.47 -5.11 -2.23
N ILE A 230 -7.30 -4.54 -3.09
CA ILE A 230 -7.39 -3.10 -3.23
C ILE A 230 -8.39 -2.59 -2.19
N ASN A 231 -7.99 -1.59 -1.40
CA ASN A 231 -8.75 -1.03 -0.29
C ASN A 231 -9.83 -0.04 -0.77
N SER A 232 -10.66 -0.51 -1.70
CA SER A 232 -11.89 0.16 -2.13
C SER A 232 -13.00 0.02 -1.08
N ASN A 233 -14.18 0.56 -1.38
CA ASN A 233 -15.35 0.39 -0.54
C ASN A 233 -16.51 -0.27 -1.33
N PRO A 234 -16.76 -1.59 -1.13
CA PRO A 234 -16.04 -2.52 -0.24
C PRO A 234 -14.63 -2.89 -0.76
N PRO A 235 -13.73 -3.45 0.08
CA PRO A 235 -12.44 -3.96 -0.37
C PRO A 235 -12.62 -5.08 -1.40
N LEU A 236 -11.81 -5.08 -2.46
CA LEU A 236 -11.90 -6.07 -3.52
C LEU A 236 -10.62 -6.90 -3.58
N PRO A 237 -10.71 -8.23 -3.51
CA PRO A 237 -9.55 -9.10 -3.69
C PRO A 237 -9.11 -9.10 -5.16
N TYR A 238 -7.81 -9.12 -5.40
CA TYR A 238 -7.22 -9.26 -6.75
C TYR A 238 -6.25 -10.43 -6.87
N PHE A 239 -5.92 -11.05 -5.74
CA PHE A 239 -5.06 -12.21 -5.68
C PHE A 239 -5.42 -13.03 -4.44
N SER A 240 -5.44 -14.35 -4.58
CA SER A 240 -5.51 -15.25 -3.43
C SER A 240 -4.60 -16.45 -3.67
N HIS A 241 -3.97 -16.91 -2.61
CA HIS A 241 -3.19 -18.14 -2.61
C HIS A 241 -3.55 -18.98 -1.40
N PHE A 242 -4.02 -20.18 -1.69
CA PHE A 242 -4.60 -21.10 -0.73
C PHE A 242 -3.54 -22.09 -0.28
N GLY A 243 -2.83 -21.76 0.80
CA GLY A 243 -1.69 -22.55 1.32
C GLY A 243 -2.00 -23.95 1.85
N GLY A 244 -3.25 -24.41 1.72
CA GLY A 244 -3.80 -25.55 2.47
C GLY A 244 -3.75 -25.33 3.99
N ILE A 245 -4.68 -25.99 4.70
CA ILE A 245 -4.77 -26.04 6.18
C ILE A 245 -5.43 -24.80 6.83
N PHE A 246 -6.62 -25.06 7.36
CA PHE A 246 -7.45 -24.12 8.11
C PHE A 246 -7.07 -24.09 9.59
N GLY A 247 -6.88 -22.89 10.13
CA GLY A 247 -6.73 -22.66 11.57
C GLY A 247 -5.86 -21.44 11.89
N ASN A 248 -5.91 -21.01 13.16
CA ASN A 248 -5.10 -19.89 13.66
C ASN A 248 -3.60 -20.23 13.82
N ASP A 249 -3.20 -21.47 13.49
CA ASP A 249 -1.85 -22.00 13.68
C ASP A 249 -0.94 -21.78 12.46
N VAL A 250 -1.42 -21.10 11.41
CA VAL A 250 -0.66 -20.86 10.17
C VAL A 250 0.12 -19.55 10.28
N TYR A 251 1.29 -19.48 9.65
CA TYR A 251 2.00 -18.23 9.41
C TYR A 251 2.79 -18.27 8.11
N ILE A 252 2.99 -17.10 7.52
CA ILE A 252 3.87 -16.91 6.38
C ILE A 252 5.21 -16.39 6.86
N GLN A 253 6.29 -16.92 6.29
CA GLN A 253 7.64 -16.41 6.53
C GLN A 253 8.39 -16.24 5.23
N PHE A 254 9.07 -15.11 5.10
CA PHE A 254 9.97 -14.86 3.99
C PHE A 254 11.35 -15.50 4.26
N LEU A 255 11.79 -16.38 3.35
CA LEU A 255 13.00 -17.19 3.47
C LEU A 255 14.01 -16.88 2.37
N ASN A 256 14.16 -15.61 1.99
CA ASN A 256 15.05 -15.11 0.92
C ASN A 256 14.57 -15.52 -0.49
N GLN A 257 14.54 -16.81 -0.80
CA GLN A 257 14.15 -17.31 -2.13
C GLN A 257 12.73 -17.86 -2.19
N SER A 258 11.99 -17.82 -1.09
CA SER A 258 10.59 -18.25 -1.09
C SER A 258 9.78 -17.49 -0.05
N LEU A 259 8.49 -17.38 -0.34
CA LEU A 259 7.48 -17.04 0.65
C LEU A 259 6.81 -18.35 1.09
N ALA A 260 7.12 -18.77 2.32
CA ALA A 260 6.81 -20.11 2.80
C ALA A 260 5.68 -20.10 3.82
N PHE A 261 4.76 -21.06 3.68
CA PHE A 261 3.60 -21.25 4.53
C PHE A 261 3.90 -22.35 5.54
N PHE A 262 3.80 -22.03 6.82
CA PHE A 262 4.08 -22.95 7.92
C PHE A 262 2.85 -23.15 8.79
N THR A 263 2.80 -24.31 9.44
CA THR A 263 1.93 -24.55 10.60
C THR A 263 2.77 -24.65 11.86
N ASN A 264 2.23 -24.26 13.01
CA ASN A 264 2.92 -24.43 14.30
C ASN A 264 3.19 -25.91 14.67
N ARG A 265 2.67 -26.86 13.90
CA ARG A 265 2.82 -28.31 14.12
C ARG A 265 4.01 -28.90 13.38
N SER A 266 4.54 -28.20 12.39
CA SER A 266 5.60 -28.69 11.51
C SER A 266 6.76 -27.70 11.44
N PHE A 267 7.98 -28.22 11.45
CA PHE A 267 9.19 -27.44 11.15
C PHE A 267 9.46 -27.31 9.65
N LYS A 268 8.68 -28.01 8.82
CA LYS A 268 8.76 -27.90 7.36
C LYS A 268 7.59 -27.07 6.84
N PRO A 269 7.82 -26.25 5.81
CA PRO A 269 6.74 -25.52 5.17
C PRO A 269 5.82 -26.51 4.44
N GLU A 270 4.53 -26.26 4.56
CA GLU A 270 3.47 -27.02 3.90
C GLU A 270 3.39 -26.66 2.43
N GLU A 271 3.60 -25.37 2.13
CA GLU A 271 3.62 -24.81 0.78
C GLU A 271 4.62 -23.65 0.66
N LYS A 272 5.04 -23.35 -0.56
CA LYS A 272 5.93 -22.24 -0.87
C LYS A 272 5.57 -21.60 -2.21
N ILE A 273 5.64 -20.27 -2.22
CA ILE A 273 5.79 -19.50 -3.45
C ILE A 273 7.29 -19.29 -3.68
N GLU A 274 7.81 -19.87 -4.76
CA GLU A 274 9.22 -19.78 -5.11
C GLU A 274 9.53 -18.46 -5.81
N ILE A 275 10.64 -17.83 -5.42
CA ILE A 275 11.15 -16.59 -5.99
C ILE A 275 12.31 -16.97 -6.90
N SER A 276 12.06 -16.94 -8.20
CA SER A 276 13.04 -17.36 -9.21
C SER A 276 14.04 -16.25 -9.49
N SER A 277 14.99 -16.04 -8.57
CA SER A 277 16.08 -15.06 -8.72
C SER A 277 17.43 -15.66 -8.33
N THR A 278 18.50 -15.20 -8.99
CA THR A 278 19.88 -15.59 -8.69
C THR A 278 20.48 -14.80 -7.53
N SER A 279 19.89 -13.64 -7.22
CA SER A 279 20.36 -12.76 -6.15
C SER A 279 19.81 -13.21 -4.78
N SER A 280 20.53 -12.91 -3.71
CA SER A 280 20.00 -13.08 -2.35
C SER A 280 19.09 -11.91 -2.00
N MET A 281 17.80 -12.19 -1.85
CA MET A 281 16.80 -11.24 -1.45
C MET A 281 16.87 -10.95 0.06
N LYS A 282 16.65 -9.69 0.43
CA LYS A 282 16.71 -9.21 1.82
C LYS A 282 15.32 -8.93 2.41
N TYR A 283 14.37 -8.50 1.58
CA TYR A 283 12.99 -8.29 2.00
C TYR A 283 12.03 -8.37 0.81
N ILE A 284 10.74 -8.47 1.13
CA ILE A 284 9.64 -8.28 0.18
C ILE A 284 8.78 -7.10 0.62
N ARG A 285 8.31 -6.30 -0.33
CA ARG A 285 7.49 -5.11 -0.05
C ARG A 285 6.25 -5.08 -0.93
N LEU A 286 5.11 -4.76 -0.33
CA LEU A 286 3.87 -4.49 -1.03
C LEU A 286 3.87 -3.03 -1.50
N GLU A 287 4.02 -2.86 -2.81
CA GLU A 287 4.19 -1.55 -3.44
C GLU A 287 2.86 -0.81 -3.61
N SER A 288 2.95 0.51 -3.82
CA SER A 288 1.78 1.39 -3.97
C SER A 288 0.92 1.08 -5.21
N ASN A 289 1.40 0.21 -6.10
CA ASN A 289 0.68 -0.28 -7.27
C ASN A 289 0.13 -1.72 -7.09
N GLY A 290 0.23 -2.30 -5.89
CA GLY A 290 -0.31 -3.62 -5.55
C GLY A 290 0.62 -4.80 -5.84
N HIS A 291 1.80 -4.55 -6.41
CA HIS A 291 2.78 -5.60 -6.65
C HIS A 291 3.51 -5.96 -5.34
N LEU A 292 3.78 -7.25 -5.10
CA LEU A 292 4.65 -7.69 -4.01
C LEU A 292 6.03 -7.99 -4.58
N ARG A 293 7.01 -7.16 -4.27
CA ARG A 293 8.32 -7.22 -4.92
C ARG A 293 9.41 -7.63 -3.96
N ALA A 294 10.32 -8.47 -4.44
CA ALA A 294 11.50 -8.91 -3.72
C ALA A 294 12.71 -8.06 -4.13
N TYR A 295 13.48 -7.63 -3.13
CA TYR A 295 14.62 -6.75 -3.29
C TYR A 295 15.89 -7.43 -2.80
N ASP A 296 16.97 -7.27 -3.56
CA ASP A 296 18.28 -7.82 -3.22
C ASP A 296 19.12 -6.89 -2.32
N GLU A 297 20.35 -7.31 -2.06
CA GLU A 297 21.33 -6.59 -1.25
C GLU A 297 21.71 -5.21 -1.80
N GLY A 298 21.58 -5.02 -3.11
CA GLY A 298 21.79 -3.73 -3.78
C GLY A 298 20.57 -2.82 -3.73
N TRP A 299 19.52 -3.19 -2.98
CA TRP A 299 18.22 -2.49 -2.94
C TRP A 299 17.54 -2.44 -4.31
N SER A 300 17.93 -3.34 -5.21
CA SER A 300 17.35 -3.41 -6.54
C SER A 300 16.16 -4.36 -6.54
N GLN A 301 15.08 -3.96 -7.22
CA GLN A 301 13.96 -4.85 -7.44
C GLN A 301 14.44 -6.01 -8.33
N SER A 302 14.43 -7.22 -7.80
CA SER A 302 14.90 -8.40 -8.53
C SER A 302 13.77 -9.32 -8.99
N TYR A 303 12.61 -9.32 -8.32
CA TYR A 303 11.51 -10.21 -8.67
C TYR A 303 10.14 -9.66 -8.25
N ASP A 304 9.11 -10.04 -8.98
CA ASP A 304 7.71 -9.78 -8.63
C ASP A 304 7.03 -11.10 -8.23
N VAL A 305 6.67 -11.20 -6.95
CA VAL A 305 6.26 -12.45 -6.31
C VAL A 305 4.88 -12.90 -6.78
N LEU A 306 3.97 -11.97 -7.10
CA LEU A 306 2.58 -12.32 -7.42
C LEU A 306 2.30 -12.42 -8.91
N THR A 307 3.04 -11.70 -9.76
CA THR A 307 2.68 -11.52 -11.18
C THR A 307 2.48 -12.83 -11.93
N GLN A 308 3.34 -13.84 -11.72
CA GLN A 308 3.21 -15.14 -12.40
C GLN A 308 1.97 -15.95 -11.98
N TYR A 309 1.39 -15.63 -10.83
CA TYR A 309 0.22 -16.32 -10.28
C TYR A 309 -1.09 -15.55 -10.53
N ILE A 310 -0.99 -14.31 -11.02
CA ILE A 310 -2.13 -13.49 -11.39
C ILE A 310 -2.46 -13.78 -12.86
N GLU A 311 -3.70 -14.18 -13.13
CA GLU A 311 -4.15 -14.45 -14.49
C GLU A 311 -4.15 -13.16 -15.32
N GLY A 312 -3.44 -13.18 -16.45
CA GLY A 312 -3.16 -11.99 -17.26
C GLY A 312 -1.93 -11.21 -16.79
N GLU A 313 -1.16 -11.73 -15.82
CA GLU A 313 0.06 -11.15 -15.28
C GLU A 313 -0.15 -9.69 -14.86
N ASN A 314 0.60 -8.76 -15.46
CA ASN A 314 0.47 -7.33 -15.22
C ASN A 314 -0.97 -6.81 -15.45
N CYS A 315 -1.67 -7.34 -16.45
CA CYS A 315 -3.05 -6.95 -16.75
C CYS A 315 -4.06 -7.35 -15.67
N GLY A 316 -3.70 -8.26 -14.76
CA GLY A 316 -4.58 -8.67 -13.67
C GLY A 316 -4.54 -7.73 -12.47
N TYR A 317 -3.57 -6.81 -12.41
CA TYR A 317 -3.49 -5.86 -11.30
C TYR A 317 -4.57 -4.77 -11.40
N PRO A 318 -5.19 -4.38 -10.27
CA PRO A 318 -6.33 -3.45 -10.29
C PRO A 318 -6.02 -2.10 -10.94
N THR A 319 -4.80 -1.58 -10.83
CA THR A 319 -4.47 -0.23 -11.32
C THR A 319 -3.54 -0.20 -12.53
N PHE A 320 -3.28 -1.34 -13.18
CA PHE A 320 -2.30 -1.41 -14.28
C PHE A 320 -2.62 -0.51 -15.48
N CYS A 321 -3.89 -0.46 -15.90
CA CYS A 321 -4.34 0.37 -17.01
C CYS A 321 -5.12 1.62 -16.57
N GLY A 322 -5.32 1.80 -15.28
CA GLY A 322 -6.15 2.88 -14.76
C GLY A 322 -7.65 2.66 -15.01
N ASN A 323 -8.45 3.59 -14.50
CA ASN A 323 -9.90 3.44 -14.42
C ASN A 323 -10.54 3.30 -15.80
N TYR A 324 -11.54 2.42 -15.94
CA TYR A 324 -12.31 2.18 -17.17
C TYR A 324 -11.51 1.69 -18.39
N SER A 325 -10.18 1.65 -18.34
CA SER A 325 -9.34 1.11 -19.41
C SER A 325 -9.17 -0.38 -19.22
N PHE A 326 -9.00 -1.11 -20.32
CA PHE A 326 -8.67 -2.53 -20.27
C PHE A 326 -7.32 -2.82 -20.92
N CYS A 327 -6.71 -3.92 -20.49
CA CYS A 327 -5.45 -4.40 -21.04
C CYS A 327 -5.67 -5.14 -22.37
N SER A 328 -4.87 -4.84 -23.38
CA SER A 328 -4.84 -5.47 -24.69
C SER A 328 -3.41 -5.91 -24.99
N ASN A 329 -3.24 -7.09 -25.58
CA ASN A 329 -1.93 -7.63 -25.96
C ASN A 329 -0.89 -7.74 -24.82
N GLY A 330 -1.32 -7.83 -23.55
CA GLY A 330 -0.45 -8.10 -22.39
C GLY A 330 0.14 -6.86 -21.71
N ASP A 331 0.22 -5.71 -22.38
CA ASP A 331 0.80 -4.48 -21.83
C ASP A 331 0.13 -3.17 -22.29
N GLN A 332 -0.70 -3.21 -23.33
CA GLN A 332 -1.31 -2.00 -23.90
C GLN A 332 -2.62 -1.67 -23.19
N CYS A 333 -2.79 -0.41 -22.81
CA CYS A 333 -4.02 0.05 -22.16
C CYS A 333 -4.88 0.83 -23.15
N ILE A 334 -6.12 0.37 -23.36
CA ILE A 334 -7.07 0.98 -24.31
C ILE A 334 -8.44 1.19 -23.67
N CYS A 335 -9.14 2.25 -24.11
CA CYS A 335 -10.52 2.46 -23.71
C CYS A 335 -11.48 1.46 -24.38
N PRO A 336 -12.60 1.11 -23.74
CA PRO A 336 -13.63 0.27 -24.34
C PRO A 336 -14.08 0.83 -25.69
N PRO A 337 -14.27 -0.05 -26.70
CA PRO A 337 -14.61 0.38 -28.05
C PRO A 337 -16.01 1.01 -28.09
N PRO A 338 -16.34 1.75 -29.18
CA PRO A 338 -17.66 2.31 -29.37
C PRO A 338 -18.75 1.24 -29.33
N ILE A 339 -19.81 1.48 -28.57
CA ILE A 339 -20.97 0.57 -28.47
C ILE A 339 -22.07 1.14 -29.34
N ASN A 340 -22.57 0.36 -30.30
CA ASN A 340 -23.55 0.79 -31.31
C ASN A 340 -23.11 2.06 -32.07
N GLY A 341 -21.82 2.15 -32.41
CA GLY A 341 -21.24 3.28 -33.14
C GLY A 341 -21.01 4.54 -32.31
N LYS A 342 -21.24 4.50 -31.00
CA LYS A 342 -21.06 5.65 -30.09
C LYS A 342 -19.94 5.40 -29.09
N SER A 343 -19.00 6.34 -29.01
CA SER A 343 -17.93 6.35 -28.02
C SER A 343 -18.42 6.89 -26.68
N TYR A 344 -18.28 6.11 -25.62
CA TYR A 344 -18.63 6.51 -24.26
C TYR A 344 -17.42 6.81 -23.38
N PHE A 345 -16.24 6.38 -23.82
CA PHE A 345 -14.98 6.50 -23.09
C PHE A 345 -13.97 7.25 -23.96
N ARG A 346 -13.06 7.97 -23.29
CA ARG A 346 -11.89 8.61 -23.91
C ARG A 346 -10.70 8.49 -22.96
N HIS A 347 -9.49 8.46 -23.49
CA HIS A 347 -8.30 8.49 -22.66
C HIS A 347 -8.26 9.77 -21.83
N ILE A 348 -7.69 9.69 -20.64
CA ILE A 348 -7.38 10.87 -19.83
C ILE A 348 -6.24 11.65 -20.49
N ASP A 349 -5.22 10.93 -20.94
CA ASP A 349 -4.11 11.44 -21.73
C ASP A 349 -3.72 10.38 -22.77
N ASP A 350 -3.87 10.71 -24.06
CA ASP A 350 -3.52 9.80 -25.16
C ASP A 350 -2.02 9.43 -25.19
N ARG A 351 -1.16 10.25 -24.57
CA ARG A 351 0.28 9.97 -24.46
C ARG A 351 0.63 9.09 -23.27
N GLN A 352 -0.29 8.93 -22.32
CA GLN A 352 -0.11 8.12 -21.11
C GLN A 352 -1.33 7.21 -20.89
N PRO A 353 -1.48 6.14 -21.70
CA PRO A 353 -2.66 5.29 -21.67
C PRO A 353 -2.89 4.59 -20.32
N HIS A 354 -1.84 4.35 -19.53
CA HIS A 354 -1.91 3.76 -18.18
C HIS A 354 -2.63 4.63 -17.14
N LEU A 355 -2.86 5.92 -17.42
CA LEU A 355 -3.72 6.76 -16.57
C LEU A 355 -5.20 6.35 -16.67
N GLY A 356 -5.55 5.61 -17.73
CA GLY A 356 -6.87 5.08 -17.97
C GLY A 356 -7.78 6.00 -18.77
N CYS A 357 -9.07 5.76 -18.61
CA CYS A 357 -10.13 6.37 -19.40
C CYS A 357 -11.12 7.12 -18.50
N SER A 358 -11.74 8.14 -19.09
CA SER A 358 -12.86 8.87 -18.50
C SER A 358 -14.12 8.66 -19.33
N LEU A 359 -15.27 8.78 -18.68
CA LEU A 359 -16.53 8.89 -19.39
C LEU A 359 -16.54 10.19 -20.21
N VAL A 360 -16.94 10.11 -21.48
CA VAL A 360 -17.12 11.28 -22.34
C VAL A 360 -18.16 12.23 -21.73
N THR A 361 -19.24 11.67 -21.18
CA THR A 361 -20.25 12.40 -20.41
C THR A 361 -20.26 11.89 -18.97
N PRO A 362 -19.86 12.72 -17.99
CA PRO A 362 -19.88 12.33 -16.58
C PRO A 362 -21.29 11.95 -16.09
N LEU A 363 -21.37 10.98 -15.18
CA LEU A 363 -22.64 10.58 -14.55
C LEU A 363 -23.11 11.65 -13.56
N SER A 364 -24.43 11.89 -13.53
CA SER A 364 -25.08 12.83 -12.61
C SER A 364 -26.30 12.16 -11.97
N CYS A 365 -26.33 12.09 -10.64
CA CYS A 365 -27.47 11.50 -9.92
C CYS A 365 -28.79 12.25 -10.20
N LYS A 366 -28.73 13.57 -10.46
CA LYS A 366 -29.90 14.41 -10.78
C LYS A 366 -30.57 13.96 -12.08
N ASP A 367 -29.78 13.45 -13.02
CA ASP A 367 -30.21 13.05 -14.35
C ASP A 367 -30.26 11.52 -14.49
N SER A 368 -30.49 10.82 -13.37
CA SER A 368 -30.48 9.35 -13.31
C SER A 368 -31.47 8.68 -14.26
N LYS A 369 -32.52 9.39 -14.68
CA LYS A 369 -33.49 8.95 -15.69
C LYS A 369 -32.86 8.76 -17.09
N ASN A 370 -31.75 9.46 -17.37
CA ASN A 370 -31.02 9.37 -18.62
C ASN A 370 -29.85 8.37 -18.55
N HIS A 371 -29.67 7.68 -17.42
CA HIS A 371 -28.65 6.66 -17.30
C HIS A 371 -29.14 5.33 -17.89
N ILE A 372 -28.23 4.65 -18.57
CA ILE A 372 -28.41 3.29 -19.09
C ILE A 372 -27.30 2.41 -18.54
N LEU A 373 -27.51 1.09 -18.56
CA LEU A 373 -26.40 0.13 -18.42
C LEU A 373 -26.22 -0.61 -19.75
N LEU A 374 -24.98 -0.70 -20.21
CA LEU A 374 -24.60 -1.47 -21.39
C LEU A 374 -23.61 -2.56 -21.01
N GLU A 375 -23.81 -3.75 -21.57
CA GLU A 375 -22.89 -4.88 -21.41
C GLU A 375 -21.59 -4.61 -22.17
N LEU A 376 -20.45 -4.74 -21.47
CA LEU A 376 -19.15 -4.80 -22.12
C LEU A 376 -18.83 -6.25 -22.48
N LYS A 377 -18.86 -6.57 -23.76
CA LYS A 377 -18.53 -7.91 -24.26
C LYS A 377 -17.02 -8.14 -24.27
N ASN A 378 -16.61 -9.38 -24.01
CA ASN A 378 -15.21 -9.82 -23.99
C ASN A 378 -14.31 -9.07 -22.98
N ILE A 379 -14.92 -8.38 -22.02
CA ILE A 379 -14.24 -7.66 -20.95
C ILE A 379 -14.84 -8.16 -19.62
N THR A 380 -13.96 -8.52 -18.70
CA THR A 380 -14.26 -8.92 -17.33
C THR A 380 -13.57 -7.98 -16.33
N TYR A 381 -13.62 -8.33 -15.06
CA TYR A 381 -13.11 -7.53 -13.95
C TYR A 381 -12.27 -8.39 -13.00
N PHE A 382 -11.16 -7.85 -12.50
CA PHE A 382 -10.16 -8.59 -11.73
C PHE A 382 -10.69 -9.38 -10.50
N PRO A 383 -11.71 -8.92 -9.74
CA PRO A 383 -12.19 -9.68 -8.58
C PRO A 383 -12.99 -10.92 -8.96
N PHE A 384 -13.48 -10.99 -10.20
CA PHE A 384 -14.43 -12.00 -10.66
C PHE A 384 -13.76 -12.94 -11.68
N SER A 385 -12.61 -13.50 -11.29
CA SER A 385 -11.94 -14.59 -11.99
C SER A 385 -11.91 -15.86 -11.12
N ASN A 386 -11.56 -17.00 -11.73
CA ASN A 386 -11.60 -18.31 -11.09
C ASN A 386 -10.56 -18.52 -9.97
N SER A 387 -9.67 -17.55 -9.73
CA SER A 387 -8.48 -17.66 -8.86
C SER A 387 -8.46 -16.67 -7.68
N VAL A 388 -9.59 -16.04 -7.38
CA VAL A 388 -9.69 -14.99 -6.36
C VAL A 388 -10.56 -15.44 -5.19
N ALA A 389 -10.30 -14.87 -4.01
CA ALA A 389 -11.08 -15.07 -2.79
C ALA A 389 -12.58 -14.79 -2.99
N TYR A 390 -13.42 -15.38 -2.15
CA TYR A 390 -14.86 -15.30 -2.28
C TYR A 390 -15.35 -13.87 -2.01
N ILE A 391 -16.31 -13.40 -2.83
CA ILE A 391 -16.91 -12.08 -2.68
C ILE A 391 -18.39 -12.27 -2.38
N ASP A 392 -18.83 -11.67 -1.28
CA ASP A 392 -20.25 -11.63 -0.93
C ASP A 392 -21.04 -10.81 -1.98
N PRO A 393 -22.11 -11.37 -2.57
CA PRO A 393 -22.95 -10.63 -3.49
C PRO A 393 -23.86 -9.64 -2.77
N ASP A 394 -24.07 -8.46 -3.37
CA ASP A 394 -25.05 -7.48 -2.90
C ASP A 394 -26.48 -8.05 -2.94
N TYR A 395 -26.78 -8.84 -3.97
CA TYR A 395 -28.06 -9.54 -4.10
C TYR A 395 -27.87 -10.96 -4.63
N GLN A 396 -28.54 -11.92 -3.99
CA GLN A 396 -28.58 -13.32 -4.41
C GLN A 396 -29.92 -13.64 -5.10
N HIS A 397 -29.94 -14.70 -5.91
CA HIS A 397 -31.14 -15.21 -6.58
C HIS A 397 -31.90 -14.13 -7.38
N MET A 398 -31.15 -13.32 -8.12
CA MET A 398 -31.67 -12.18 -8.89
C MET A 398 -31.53 -12.44 -10.38
N THR A 399 -32.38 -11.83 -11.22
CA THR A 399 -32.18 -11.82 -12.68
C THR A 399 -31.18 -10.73 -13.07
N SER A 400 -30.56 -10.85 -14.25
CA SER A 400 -29.67 -9.82 -14.79
C SER A 400 -30.38 -8.47 -14.94
N GLU A 401 -31.62 -8.46 -15.43
CA GLU A 401 -32.43 -7.24 -15.58
C GLU A 401 -32.64 -6.53 -14.23
N ASN A 402 -33.04 -7.27 -13.20
CA ASN A 402 -33.22 -6.70 -11.87
C ASN A 402 -31.90 -6.15 -11.31
N CYS A 403 -30.78 -6.86 -11.53
CA CYS A 403 -29.45 -6.40 -11.11
C CYS A 403 -29.08 -5.06 -11.78
N THR A 404 -29.32 -4.91 -13.08
CA THR A 404 -29.09 -3.63 -13.79
C THR A 404 -30.00 -2.52 -13.28
N HIS A 405 -31.28 -2.81 -13.00
CA HIS A 405 -32.21 -1.85 -12.41
C HIS A 405 -31.80 -1.41 -11.00
N ALA A 406 -31.26 -2.32 -10.18
CA ALA A 406 -30.72 -1.98 -8.87
C ALA A 406 -29.57 -0.97 -8.99
N CYS A 407 -28.64 -1.19 -9.92
CA CYS A 407 -27.55 -0.24 -10.19
C CYS A 407 -28.04 1.11 -10.74
N LEU A 408 -29.05 1.13 -11.62
CA LEU A 408 -29.60 2.39 -12.13
C LEU A 408 -30.14 3.28 -11.00
N ARG A 409 -30.87 2.68 -10.06
CA ARG A 409 -31.46 3.37 -8.90
C ARG A 409 -30.43 3.78 -7.84
N ASN A 410 -29.29 3.09 -7.79
CA ASN A 410 -28.20 3.45 -6.89
C ASN A 410 -27.30 4.52 -7.53
N CYS A 411 -27.28 5.73 -6.95
CA CYS A 411 -26.47 6.83 -7.49
C CYS A 411 -24.96 6.63 -7.36
N SER A 412 -24.51 5.85 -6.39
CA SER A 412 -23.10 5.51 -6.21
C SER A 412 -22.65 4.40 -7.17
N CYS A 413 -23.58 3.57 -7.66
CA CYS A 413 -23.27 2.47 -8.56
C CYS A 413 -22.83 2.97 -9.95
N LYS A 414 -21.69 2.48 -10.41
CA LYS A 414 -21.08 2.76 -11.72
C LYS A 414 -21.08 1.54 -12.64
N ALA A 415 -21.11 0.33 -12.09
CA ALA A 415 -21.30 -0.90 -12.86
C ALA A 415 -22.02 -1.97 -12.05
N ALA A 416 -22.65 -2.90 -12.76
CA ALA A 416 -23.22 -4.11 -12.20
C ALA A 416 -22.53 -5.32 -12.82
N ILE A 417 -22.08 -6.26 -11.99
CA ILE A 417 -21.58 -7.56 -12.43
C ILE A 417 -22.65 -8.59 -12.09
N TYR A 418 -23.02 -9.41 -13.07
CA TYR A 418 -24.00 -10.48 -12.91
C TYR A 418 -23.36 -11.83 -13.17
N ASN A 419 -23.47 -12.75 -12.21
CA ASN A 419 -23.10 -14.14 -12.40
C ASN A 419 -24.23 -14.89 -13.13
N SER A 420 -23.98 -15.29 -14.37
CA SER A 420 -24.90 -16.02 -15.24
C SER A 420 -24.81 -17.55 -15.15
N SER A 421 -24.23 -18.12 -14.09
CA SER A 421 -24.28 -19.58 -13.83
C SER A 421 -25.70 -20.10 -13.71
N SER A 422 -26.66 -19.23 -13.38
CA SER A 422 -28.08 -19.54 -13.21
C SER A 422 -28.94 -18.38 -13.75
N ILE A 423 -30.20 -18.68 -14.10
CA ILE A 423 -31.23 -17.68 -14.44
C ILE A 423 -31.48 -16.74 -13.26
N LEU A 424 -31.39 -17.28 -12.03
CA LEU A 424 -31.37 -16.54 -10.78
C LEU A 424 -29.97 -16.65 -10.21
N GLY A 425 -29.14 -15.67 -10.55
CA GLY A 425 -27.73 -15.60 -10.19
C GLY A 425 -27.43 -14.58 -9.10
N ASN A 426 -26.16 -14.23 -8.97
CA ASN A 426 -25.65 -13.27 -8.02
C ASN A 426 -25.37 -11.92 -8.69
N CYS A 427 -25.69 -10.83 -8.01
CA CYS A 427 -25.49 -9.47 -8.45
C CYS A 427 -24.48 -8.76 -7.55
N TYR A 428 -23.52 -8.07 -8.16
CA TYR A 428 -22.49 -7.29 -7.49
C TYR A 428 -22.49 -5.86 -8.04
N LEU A 429 -22.62 -4.86 -7.18
CA LEU A 429 -22.71 -3.45 -7.53
C LEU A 429 -21.37 -2.76 -7.23
N GLN A 430 -20.79 -2.14 -8.24
CA GLN A 430 -19.48 -1.48 -8.12
C GLN A 430 -19.62 0.03 -8.09
N SER A 431 -19.10 0.64 -7.03
CA SER A 431 -19.06 2.10 -6.86
C SER A 431 -17.82 2.75 -7.49
N GLN A 432 -16.79 1.94 -7.76
CA GLN A 432 -15.53 2.33 -8.35
C GLN A 432 -15.20 1.35 -9.48
N ILE A 433 -14.60 1.85 -10.57
CA ILE A 433 -14.17 1.05 -11.70
C ILE A 433 -12.68 1.27 -11.86
N PHE A 434 -11.93 0.19 -11.66
CA PHE A 434 -10.48 0.18 -11.83
C PHE A 434 -10.12 -0.35 -13.23
N SER A 435 -8.93 -0.92 -13.39
CA SER A 435 -8.54 -1.58 -14.64
C SER A 435 -9.49 -2.74 -14.92
N LEU A 436 -10.01 -2.74 -16.13
CA LEU A 436 -10.79 -3.83 -16.68
C LEU A 436 -9.83 -4.86 -17.29
N LYS A 437 -10.28 -6.10 -17.39
CA LYS A 437 -9.47 -7.22 -17.86
C LYS A 437 -10.12 -7.81 -19.12
N PRO A 438 -9.38 -8.16 -20.18
CA PRO A 438 -9.99 -8.90 -21.28
C PRO A 438 -10.40 -10.29 -20.80
N ASN A 439 -11.41 -10.88 -21.42
CA ASN A 439 -11.70 -12.30 -21.16
C ASN A 439 -10.59 -13.15 -21.80
N PHE A 440 -9.70 -13.74 -20.99
CA PHE A 440 -8.60 -14.56 -21.47
C PHE A 440 -9.00 -16.02 -21.71
N GLU A 441 -10.16 -16.45 -21.20
CA GLU A 441 -10.71 -17.78 -21.47
C GLU A 441 -11.36 -17.83 -22.86
N GLU A 442 -11.15 -18.94 -23.59
CA GLU A 442 -11.84 -19.21 -24.85
C GLU A 442 -13.35 -19.40 -24.66
N THR A 443 -13.79 -19.68 -23.43
CA THR A 443 -15.18 -19.79 -23.01
C THR A 443 -15.76 -18.43 -22.61
N GLU A 444 -17.05 -18.22 -22.90
CA GLU A 444 -17.77 -17.02 -22.46
C GLU A 444 -17.73 -16.95 -20.93
N SER A 445 -17.19 -15.86 -20.38
CA SER A 445 -17.12 -15.66 -18.92
C SER A 445 -18.52 -15.76 -18.34
N VAL A 446 -18.64 -16.49 -17.24
CA VAL A 446 -19.93 -16.62 -16.54
C VAL A 446 -20.33 -15.29 -15.89
N PHE A 447 -19.40 -14.35 -15.73
CA PHE A 447 -19.66 -13.00 -15.23
C PHE A 447 -19.88 -12.02 -16.37
N LYS A 448 -21.01 -11.32 -16.33
CA LYS A 448 -21.35 -10.25 -17.28
C LYS A 448 -21.18 -8.89 -16.64
N LEU A 449 -20.38 -8.04 -17.25
CA LEU A 449 -20.11 -6.67 -16.80
C LEU A 449 -21.01 -5.68 -17.53
N TYR A 450 -21.85 -4.97 -16.77
CA TYR A 450 -22.69 -3.89 -17.26
C TYR A 450 -22.17 -2.55 -16.72
N ILE A 451 -21.77 -1.63 -17.60
CA ILE A 451 -21.31 -0.29 -17.18
C ILE A 451 -22.43 0.74 -17.31
N LYS A 452 -22.59 1.58 -16.28
CA LYS A 452 -23.53 2.68 -16.24
C LYS A 452 -23.01 3.87 -17.04
N LEU A 453 -23.80 4.33 -17.99
CA LEU A 453 -23.45 5.34 -18.98
C LEU A 453 -24.57 6.36 -19.13
N TYR A 454 -24.24 7.53 -19.66
CA TYR A 454 -25.22 8.54 -19.99
C TYR A 454 -25.81 8.33 -21.40
N HIS A 455 -27.13 8.18 -21.50
CA HIS A 455 -27.85 8.12 -22.76
C HIS A 455 -28.20 9.53 -23.24
N LEU A 456 -27.30 10.14 -24.00
CA LEU A 456 -27.63 11.33 -24.80
C LEU A 456 -28.63 10.90 -25.88
N HIS A 457 -29.88 11.34 -25.77
CA HIS A 457 -30.81 11.40 -26.89
C HIS A 457 -30.31 12.47 -27.86
N CYS A 458 -29.53 12.10 -28.87
CA CYS A 458 -29.38 12.96 -30.04
C CYS A 458 -30.58 12.68 -30.94
N PHE A 459 -31.52 13.62 -31.02
CA PHE A 459 -32.62 13.59 -31.98
C PHE A 459 -32.03 13.86 -33.37
N THR A 460 -31.48 12.84 -34.01
CA THR A 460 -30.80 13.02 -35.30
C THR A 460 -31.72 12.89 -36.50
N ASN A 461 -33.04 12.74 -36.34
CA ASN A 461 -33.96 12.63 -37.47
C ASN A 461 -35.41 13.10 -37.26
N GLU A 462 -35.74 13.66 -36.10
CA GLU A 462 -37.08 14.23 -35.89
C GLU A 462 -37.06 15.73 -36.18
N ILE A 463 -37.99 16.17 -37.03
CA ILE A 463 -38.25 17.59 -37.27
C ILE A 463 -38.81 18.14 -35.97
N MET A 464 -38.04 18.97 -35.27
CA MET A 464 -38.49 19.56 -34.01
C MET A 464 -39.24 20.86 -34.26
N PRO A 465 -40.39 21.07 -33.59
CA PRO A 465 -40.94 22.41 -33.42
C PRO A 465 -39.89 23.24 -32.67
N SER A 466 -39.38 24.28 -33.32
CA SER A 466 -38.33 25.15 -32.79
C SER A 466 -38.81 26.60 -32.80
N ILE A 467 -38.38 27.39 -31.82
CA ILE A 467 -38.61 28.84 -31.83
C ILE A 467 -37.29 29.52 -32.15
N VAL A 468 -37.24 30.19 -33.30
CA VAL A 468 -36.10 30.97 -33.75
C VAL A 468 -36.34 32.42 -33.43
N VAL A 469 -35.44 33.03 -32.65
CA VAL A 469 -35.47 34.46 -32.35
C VAL A 469 -34.42 35.15 -33.22
N ARG A 470 -34.89 35.99 -34.15
CA ARG A 470 -34.05 36.87 -34.98
C ARG A 470 -34.46 38.32 -34.77
N ASN A 471 -33.53 39.20 -34.45
CA ASN A 471 -33.79 40.63 -34.23
C ASN A 471 -34.95 40.90 -33.26
N GLY A 472 -35.09 40.10 -32.19
CA GLY A 472 -36.14 40.24 -31.19
C GLY A 472 -37.52 39.72 -31.60
N VAL A 473 -37.67 39.09 -32.77
CA VAL A 473 -38.92 38.46 -33.23
C VAL A 473 -38.79 36.94 -33.14
N ALA A 474 -39.72 36.30 -32.43
CA ALA A 474 -39.80 34.86 -32.27
C ALA A 474 -40.72 34.24 -33.33
N ASN A 475 -40.18 33.32 -34.14
CA ASN A 475 -40.94 32.56 -35.13
C ASN A 475 -40.88 31.06 -34.83
N GLU A 476 -42.01 30.36 -35.00
CA GLU A 476 -42.03 28.91 -35.00
C GLU A 476 -41.48 28.38 -36.34
N GLU A 477 -40.40 27.62 -36.28
CA GLU A 477 -39.79 26.97 -37.42
C GLU A 477 -39.60 25.47 -37.15
N LEU A 478 -39.71 24.67 -38.21
CA LEU A 478 -39.44 23.24 -38.18
C LEU A 478 -37.98 23.02 -38.59
N ILE A 479 -37.12 22.75 -37.61
CA ILE A 479 -35.67 22.63 -37.84
C ILE A 479 -35.26 21.16 -37.78
N LYS A 480 -34.44 20.76 -38.75
CA LYS A 480 -33.72 19.49 -38.73
C LYS A 480 -32.31 19.75 -38.21
N PRO A 481 -32.00 19.48 -36.93
CA PRO A 481 -30.67 19.75 -36.39
C PRO A 481 -29.65 18.80 -37.01
N ASN A 482 -28.63 19.37 -37.67
CA ASN A 482 -27.46 18.63 -38.14
C ASN A 482 -26.38 18.69 -37.05
N GLY A 483 -26.33 17.66 -36.20
CA GLY A 483 -25.32 17.52 -35.13
C GLY A 483 -25.96 17.44 -33.73
N CYS A 484 -25.21 16.90 -32.77
CA CYS A 484 -25.64 16.87 -31.38
C CYS A 484 -25.60 18.30 -30.80
N LEU A 485 -26.72 19.01 -30.81
CA LEU A 485 -26.88 20.24 -30.05
C LEU A 485 -26.86 19.91 -28.55
N SER A 486 -26.03 20.62 -27.78
CA SER A 486 -26.18 20.66 -26.33
C SER A 486 -27.49 21.39 -26.01
N ILE A 487 -28.48 20.64 -25.53
CA ILE A 487 -29.72 21.23 -25.03
C ILE A 487 -29.40 21.82 -23.65
N MET A 488 -29.29 23.16 -23.57
CA MET A 488 -29.34 23.86 -22.28
C MET A 488 -30.76 23.75 -21.73
N CYS A 489 -31.02 22.76 -20.88
CA CYS A 489 -32.24 22.73 -20.08
C CYS A 489 -32.14 23.80 -18.96
N SER A 490 -33.00 24.82 -19.08
CA SER A 490 -33.35 25.86 -18.11
C SER A 490 -32.20 26.69 -17.50
N GLY A 491 -32.02 27.89 -18.04
CA GLY A 491 -31.34 29.01 -17.37
C GLY A 491 -31.86 30.33 -17.95
N ARG A 492 -32.33 31.25 -17.11
CA ARG A 492 -32.86 32.57 -17.52
C ARG A 492 -31.88 33.28 -18.46
N HIS A 493 -32.29 33.56 -19.70
CA HIS A 493 -31.61 34.53 -20.55
C HIS A 493 -32.14 35.94 -20.21
N PRO A 494 -31.30 36.98 -20.08
CA PRO A 494 -31.72 38.33 -19.64
C PRO A 494 -32.68 39.07 -20.59
N ASP A 495 -32.85 38.61 -21.83
CA ASP A 495 -33.51 39.34 -22.90
C ASP A 495 -34.86 38.75 -23.36
N LEU A 496 -35.36 37.69 -22.70
CA LEU A 496 -36.67 37.10 -23.04
C LEU A 496 -37.80 37.64 -22.14
N PRO A 497 -38.91 38.14 -22.73
CA PRO A 497 -40.11 38.53 -21.97
C PRO A 497 -40.66 37.37 -21.14
N THR A 498 -41.11 37.67 -19.93
CA THR A 498 -41.56 36.68 -18.93
C THR A 498 -42.78 35.87 -19.37
N ASP A 499 -43.52 36.37 -20.37
CA ASP A 499 -44.76 35.77 -20.87
C ASP A 499 -44.55 34.60 -21.84
N ILE A 500 -43.32 34.34 -22.31
CA ILE A 500 -43.01 33.23 -23.25
C ILE A 500 -42.55 31.95 -22.51
N MET A 501 -42.14 32.07 -21.24
CA MET A 501 -41.54 30.97 -20.47
C MET A 501 -42.53 29.85 -20.10
N GLY A 502 -43.84 30.09 -20.20
CA GLY A 502 -44.88 29.10 -19.89
C GLY A 502 -45.23 28.12 -21.03
N LEU A 503 -44.71 28.34 -22.24
CA LEU A 503 -45.10 27.59 -23.46
C LEU A 503 -43.98 26.73 -24.05
N LEU A 504 -42.80 26.67 -23.41
CA LEU A 504 -41.58 26.09 -23.98
C LEU A 504 -41.27 24.65 -23.54
N GLU A 505 -42.19 23.95 -22.88
CA GLU A 505 -42.01 22.51 -22.65
C GLU A 505 -42.09 21.76 -23.99
N GLY A 506 -40.95 21.29 -24.49
CA GLY A 506 -40.85 20.49 -25.71
C GLY A 506 -40.35 21.23 -26.96
N TRP A 507 -39.93 22.50 -26.85
CA TRP A 507 -39.44 23.30 -27.98
C TRP A 507 -37.94 23.62 -27.88
N LEU A 508 -37.23 23.52 -29.01
CA LEU A 508 -35.84 23.98 -29.14
C LEU A 508 -35.82 25.49 -29.39
N VAL A 509 -35.14 26.27 -28.54
CA VAL A 509 -35.00 27.74 -28.73
C VAL A 509 -33.63 28.05 -29.31
N ILE A 510 -33.60 28.68 -30.49
CA ILE A 510 -32.37 29.12 -31.16
C ILE A 510 -32.37 30.65 -31.23
N VAL A 511 -31.36 31.28 -30.62
CA VAL A 511 -31.16 32.72 -30.66
C VAL A 511 -30.01 33.00 -31.63
N GLU A 512 -30.32 33.57 -32.79
CA GLU A 512 -29.31 34.02 -33.74
C GLU A 512 -29.06 35.52 -33.52
N ALA A 513 -27.79 35.88 -33.32
CA ALA A 513 -27.34 37.27 -33.11
C ALA A 513 -27.29 38.07 -34.42
#